data_AF-A0A1E4GX09-F1
#
_entry.id   AF-A0A1E4GX09-F1
#
_cell.length_a   1.000
_cell.length_b   1.000
_cell.length_c   1.000
_cell.angle_alpha   90.00
_cell.angle_beta   90.00
_cell.angle_gamma   90.00
#
_symmetry.space_group_name_H-M   'P 1'
#
loop_
_entity.id
_entity.type
_entity.pdbx_description
1 polymer ?
#
loop_
_entity_poly.entity_id
_entity_poly.type
_entity_poly.pdbx_seq_one_letter_code
_entity_poly.pdbx_strand_id
1 'polypeptide(L)'
;MELRAELGNFGSRDPAVMKAAQQQALQRIILRKLLAHQAREEKLDKSPDYTIQVERGQETLLAQLYQRKLATKITQPTKQEAEAFVAANPARFADRKVMFVDQVIAAPNKIAPERLQPLTTLAQVKALLDAEGVQYQSNAVVLDTLSANPQLVEGVSKLPPGEIFVIPQGGALLFNHVEATRSVPFTGDMAVAYATNALRQQKGQETVAKQVEALRKAAETKIVYNDAYKPEPPKKKTPPGSGAATPNEAASGAAPAPPVPAPDVK
;
A
#
# COMPACT_ATOMS: atom_id res chain seq x y z
N MET A 1 8.51 27.22 -17.37
CA MET A 1 7.61 26.22 -16.76
C MET A 1 8.34 24.96 -16.31
N GLU A 2 9.29 24.41 -17.09
CA GLU A 2 10.06 23.20 -16.72
C GLU A 2 10.79 23.31 -15.37
N LEU A 3 11.44 24.45 -15.09
CA LEU A 3 12.14 24.66 -13.81
C LEU A 3 11.22 24.54 -12.59
N ARG A 4 9.98 25.02 -12.69
CA ARG A 4 8.98 24.91 -11.62
C ARG A 4 8.51 23.46 -11.45
N ALA A 5 8.34 22.74 -12.56
CA ALA A 5 8.01 21.32 -12.51
C ALA A 5 9.12 20.49 -11.84
N GLU A 6 10.38 20.80 -12.15
CA GLU A 6 11.55 20.13 -11.57
C GLU A 6 11.73 20.38 -10.07
N LEU A 7 11.36 21.58 -9.61
CA LEU A 7 11.34 21.92 -8.18
C LEU A 7 10.17 21.25 -7.43
N GLY A 8 9.12 20.81 -8.12
CA GLY A 8 7.93 20.21 -7.51
C GLY A 8 7.29 21.12 -6.46
N ASN A 9 7.13 20.60 -5.25
CA ASN A 9 6.57 21.33 -4.10
C ASN A 9 7.65 22.05 -3.26
N PHE A 10 8.93 22.01 -3.66
CA PHE A 10 10.00 22.67 -2.91
C PHE A 10 9.84 24.19 -2.95
N GLY A 11 9.84 24.80 -1.77
CA GLY A 11 9.83 26.24 -1.58
C GLY A 11 10.50 26.62 -0.27
N SER A 12 11.29 27.69 -0.29
CA SER A 12 11.99 28.27 0.85
C SER A 12 11.76 29.78 0.87
N ARG A 13 11.70 30.35 2.08
CA ARG A 13 11.61 31.80 2.29
C ARG A 13 12.98 32.48 2.24
N ASP A 14 14.06 31.70 2.33
CA ASP A 14 15.42 32.18 2.18
C ASP A 14 15.78 32.31 0.68
N PRO A 15 16.07 33.53 0.19
CA PRO A 15 16.43 33.76 -1.21
C PRO A 15 17.67 32.99 -1.67
N ALA A 16 18.68 32.80 -0.81
CA ALA A 16 19.90 32.08 -1.17
C ALA A 16 19.62 30.58 -1.36
N VAL A 17 18.81 29.99 -0.46
CA VAL A 17 18.38 28.60 -0.56
C VAL A 17 17.52 28.37 -1.80
N MET A 18 16.61 29.30 -2.11
CA MET A 18 15.81 29.22 -3.34
C MET A 18 16.68 29.30 -4.60
N LYS A 19 17.65 30.21 -4.63
CA LYS A 19 18.56 30.36 -5.77
C LYS A 19 19.40 29.11 -5.98
N ALA A 20 19.95 28.52 -4.91
CA ALA A 20 20.71 27.28 -4.97
C ALA A 20 19.85 26.11 -5.50
N ALA A 21 18.62 25.96 -5.00
CA ALA A 21 17.70 24.92 -5.47
C ALA A 21 17.34 25.09 -6.96
N GLN A 22 17.10 26.33 -7.41
CA GLN A 22 16.85 26.63 -8.82
C GLN A 22 18.06 26.28 -9.70
N GLN A 23 19.28 26.57 -9.26
CA GLN A 23 20.50 26.21 -9.99
C GLN A 23 20.66 24.70 -10.09
N GLN A 24 20.44 23.96 -9.01
CA GLN A 24 20.49 22.49 -9.01
C GLN A 24 19.41 21.88 -9.92
N ALA A 25 18.17 22.40 -9.85
CA ALA A 25 17.09 21.96 -10.73
C ALA A 25 17.41 22.23 -12.21
N LEU A 26 18.01 23.38 -12.52
CA LEU A 26 18.46 23.68 -13.88
C LEU A 26 19.55 22.72 -14.35
N GLN A 27 20.55 22.41 -13.51
CA GLN A 27 21.59 21.44 -13.85
C GLN A 27 21.00 20.04 -14.15
N ARG A 28 20.02 19.60 -13.37
CA ARG A 28 19.31 18.32 -13.63
C ARG A 28 18.55 18.35 -14.96
N ILE A 29 17.88 19.45 -15.29
CA ILE A 29 17.19 19.62 -16.57
C ILE A 29 18.19 19.53 -17.73
N ILE A 30 19.32 20.23 -17.62
CA ILE A 30 20.37 20.23 -18.65
C ILE A 30 20.89 18.81 -18.85
N LEU A 31 21.28 18.12 -17.77
CA LEU A 31 21.79 16.75 -17.86
C LEU A 31 20.77 15.80 -18.47
N ARG A 32 19.50 15.86 -18.05
CA ARG A 32 18.42 15.05 -18.64
C ARG A 32 18.26 15.32 -20.13
N LYS A 33 18.35 16.58 -20.57
CA LYS A 33 18.23 16.95 -21.99
C LYS A 33 19.42 16.46 -22.81
N LEU A 34 20.64 16.55 -22.29
CA LEU A 34 21.85 16.02 -22.93
C LEU A 34 21.77 14.50 -23.09
N LEU A 35 21.44 13.77 -22.02
CA LEU A 35 21.27 12.31 -22.08
C LEU A 35 20.15 11.90 -23.03
N ALA A 36 19.01 12.60 -23.01
CA ALA A 36 17.92 12.35 -23.94
C ALA A 36 18.29 12.66 -25.39
N HIS A 37 19.18 13.63 -25.64
CA HIS A 37 19.70 13.89 -26.98
C HIS A 37 20.57 12.72 -27.46
N GLN A 38 21.56 12.33 -26.66
CA GLN A 38 22.44 11.20 -26.96
C GLN A 38 21.64 9.91 -27.21
N ALA A 39 20.64 9.61 -26.38
CA ALA A 39 19.78 8.45 -26.55
C ALA A 39 19.02 8.44 -27.90
N ARG A 40 18.66 9.61 -28.44
CA ARG A 40 18.03 9.72 -29.78
C ARG A 40 19.04 9.53 -30.90
N GLU A 41 20.27 10.02 -30.73
CA GLU A 41 21.37 9.77 -31.69
C GLU A 41 21.68 8.26 -31.77
N GLU A 42 21.64 7.58 -30.62
CA GLU A 42 21.75 6.12 -30.51
C GLU A 42 20.46 5.37 -30.88
N LYS A 43 19.40 6.09 -31.29
CA LYS A 43 18.11 5.55 -31.74
C LYS A 43 17.39 4.68 -30.70
N LEU A 44 17.66 4.87 -29.40
CA LEU A 44 16.97 4.17 -28.32
C LEU A 44 15.48 4.52 -28.29
N ASP A 45 15.12 5.73 -28.74
CA ASP A 45 13.75 6.22 -28.92
C ASP A 45 12.98 5.54 -30.07
N LYS A 46 13.63 4.67 -30.85
CA LYS A 46 13.02 3.85 -31.91
C LYS A 46 12.96 2.37 -31.54
N SER A 47 13.41 2.02 -30.34
CA SER A 47 13.36 0.64 -29.86
C SER A 47 11.91 0.22 -29.53
N PRO A 48 11.57 -1.07 -29.67
CA PRO A 48 10.27 -1.59 -29.23
C PRO A 48 10.01 -1.34 -27.75
N ASP A 49 11.05 -1.43 -26.91
CA ASP A 49 10.94 -1.16 -25.47
C ASP A 49 10.51 0.29 -25.21
N TYR A 50 11.16 1.28 -25.85
CA TYR A 50 10.76 2.68 -25.71
C TYR A 50 9.30 2.91 -26.08
N THR A 51 8.84 2.36 -27.21
CA THR A 51 7.44 2.50 -27.65
C THR A 51 6.47 1.94 -26.61
N ILE A 52 6.71 0.72 -26.11
CA ILE A 52 5.86 0.08 -25.10
C ILE A 52 5.83 0.91 -23.80
N GLN A 53 6.98 1.40 -23.34
CA GLN A 53 7.05 2.22 -22.13
C GLN A 53 6.35 3.57 -22.28
N VAL A 54 6.45 4.21 -23.45
CA VAL A 54 5.76 5.47 -23.74
C VAL A 54 4.24 5.27 -23.75
N GLU A 55 3.75 4.25 -24.45
CA GLU A 55 2.32 3.94 -24.50
C GLU A 55 1.77 3.65 -23.10
N ARG A 56 2.41 2.73 -22.37
CA ARG A 56 2.03 2.41 -20.99
C ARG A 56 2.07 3.65 -20.08
N GLY A 57 3.08 4.49 -20.23
CA GLY A 57 3.24 5.73 -19.47
C GLY A 57 2.11 6.72 -19.75
N GLN A 58 1.75 6.91 -21.01
CA GLN A 58 0.65 7.77 -21.43
C GLN A 58 -0.69 7.26 -20.90
N GLU A 59 -0.98 5.97 -21.06
CA GLU A 59 -2.20 5.34 -20.53
C GLU A 59 -2.30 5.48 -19.02
N THR A 60 -1.20 5.22 -18.30
CA THR A 60 -1.14 5.35 -16.83
C THR A 60 -1.41 6.80 -16.40
N LEU A 61 -0.81 7.78 -17.08
CA LEU A 61 -1.04 9.20 -16.80
C LEU A 61 -2.50 9.59 -17.04
N LEU A 62 -3.08 9.19 -18.16
CA LEU A 62 -4.48 9.48 -18.48
C LEU A 62 -5.43 8.84 -17.46
N ALA A 63 -5.17 7.60 -17.05
CA ALA A 63 -5.93 6.92 -16.01
C ALA A 63 -5.86 7.68 -14.67
N GLN A 64 -4.67 8.09 -14.24
CA GLN A 64 -4.49 8.88 -13.01
C GLN A 64 -5.21 10.24 -13.06
N LEU A 65 -5.11 10.94 -14.19
CA LEU A 65 -5.81 12.22 -14.39
C LEU A 65 -7.33 12.04 -14.37
N TYR A 66 -7.84 10.98 -14.98
CA TYR A 66 -9.27 10.66 -14.96
C TYR A 66 -9.74 10.31 -13.54
N GLN A 67 -8.99 9.48 -12.80
CA GLN A 67 -9.27 9.17 -11.40
C GLN A 67 -9.30 10.45 -10.52
N ARG A 68 -8.33 11.36 -10.71
CA ARG A 68 -8.32 12.66 -10.02
C ARG A 68 -9.55 13.48 -10.37
N LYS A 69 -9.96 13.51 -11.65
CA LYS A 69 -11.19 14.17 -12.09
C LYS A 69 -12.43 13.57 -11.43
N LEU A 70 -12.52 12.25 -11.29
CA LEU A 70 -13.60 11.60 -10.55
C LEU A 70 -13.62 12.05 -9.09
N ALA A 71 -12.45 12.18 -8.45
CA ALA A 71 -12.35 12.62 -7.07
C ALA A 71 -12.92 14.04 -6.85
N THR A 72 -12.82 14.93 -7.85
CA THR A 72 -13.41 16.27 -7.77
C THR A 72 -14.94 16.30 -7.79
N LYS A 73 -15.59 15.22 -8.24
CA LYS A 73 -17.06 15.11 -8.31
C LYS A 73 -17.68 14.57 -7.03
N ILE A 74 -16.86 14.16 -6.06
CA ILE A 74 -17.34 13.55 -4.83
C ILE A 74 -17.93 14.62 -3.94
N THR A 75 -19.19 14.42 -3.55
CA THR A 75 -19.83 15.24 -2.54
C THR A 75 -19.06 15.11 -1.23
N GLN A 76 -18.63 16.24 -0.68
CA GLN A 76 -17.91 16.29 0.58
C GLN A 76 -18.76 15.67 1.69
N PRO A 77 -18.19 14.80 2.54
CA PRO A 77 -18.93 14.26 3.67
C PRO A 77 -19.40 15.37 4.61
N THR A 78 -20.65 15.27 5.08
CA THR A 78 -21.19 16.25 6.03
C THR A 78 -20.65 15.99 7.44
N LYS A 79 -20.78 16.99 8.33
CA LYS A 79 -20.44 16.81 9.74
C LYS A 79 -21.24 15.66 10.38
N GLN A 80 -22.53 15.58 10.06
CA GLN A 80 -23.42 14.54 10.57
C GLN A 80 -23.01 13.13 10.11
N GLU A 81 -22.60 12.98 8.84
CA GLU A 81 -22.05 11.71 8.35
C GLU A 81 -20.76 11.32 9.09
N ALA A 82 -19.89 12.30 9.38
CA ALA A 82 -18.66 12.06 10.12
C ALA A 82 -18.92 11.70 11.59
N GLU A 83 -19.85 12.38 12.25
CA GLU A 83 -20.29 12.04 13.62
C GLU A 83 -20.89 10.63 13.69
N ALA A 84 -21.75 10.27 12.73
CA ALA A 84 -22.30 8.92 12.61
C ALA A 84 -21.20 7.87 12.37
N PHE A 85 -20.19 8.19 11.56
CA PHE A 85 -19.04 7.32 11.33
C PHE A 85 -18.22 7.11 12.60
N VAL A 86 -17.99 8.15 13.40
CA VAL A 86 -17.29 8.03 14.69
C VAL A 86 -18.09 7.13 15.63
N ALA A 87 -19.40 7.35 15.75
CA ALA A 87 -20.28 6.56 16.61
C ALA A 87 -20.38 5.08 16.18
N ALA A 88 -20.36 4.81 14.88
CA ALA A 88 -20.40 3.45 14.33
C ALA A 88 -19.08 2.67 14.48
N ASN A 89 -17.98 3.33 14.85
CA ASN A 89 -16.64 2.72 14.93
C ASN A 89 -16.00 2.91 16.33
N PRO A 90 -16.65 2.47 17.43
CA PRO A 90 -16.17 2.74 18.79
C PRO A 90 -14.74 2.22 19.03
N ALA A 91 -14.39 1.02 18.54
CA ALA A 91 -13.04 0.44 18.63
C ALA A 91 -11.91 1.31 18.04
N ARG A 92 -12.23 2.21 17.10
CA ARG A 92 -11.27 3.11 16.45
C ARG A 92 -11.21 4.49 17.13
N PHE A 93 -12.26 4.86 17.84
CA PHE A 93 -12.47 6.20 18.37
C PHE A 93 -12.59 6.16 19.90
N ALA A 94 -13.79 5.91 20.42
CA ALA A 94 -14.07 5.90 21.86
C ALA A 94 -13.19 4.90 22.63
N ASP A 95 -12.97 3.72 22.06
CA ASP A 95 -12.17 2.64 22.64
C ASP A 95 -10.82 2.51 21.92
N ARG A 96 -10.30 3.61 21.36
CA ARG A 96 -9.02 3.62 20.64
C ARG A 96 -7.92 3.11 21.56
N LYS A 97 -7.13 2.17 21.05
CA LYS A 97 -5.99 1.57 21.73
C LYS A 97 -4.72 1.77 20.92
N VAL A 98 -3.65 2.06 21.64
CA VAL A 98 -2.28 2.05 21.13
C VAL A 98 -1.58 0.85 21.75
N MET A 99 -1.17 -0.10 20.92
CA MET A 99 -0.55 -1.35 21.32
C MET A 99 0.92 -1.34 20.92
N PHE A 100 1.80 -1.65 21.87
CA PHE A 100 3.21 -1.91 21.64
C PHE A 100 3.35 -3.41 21.38
N VAL A 101 3.88 -3.74 20.20
CA VAL A 101 3.90 -5.10 19.69
C VAL A 101 5.33 -5.49 19.38
N ASP A 102 5.79 -6.54 20.05
CA ASP A 102 7.02 -7.22 19.69
C ASP A 102 6.74 -8.19 18.56
N GLN A 103 7.62 -8.19 17.56
CA GLN A 103 7.43 -8.94 16.33
C GLN A 103 8.67 -9.75 16.00
N VAL A 104 8.46 -11.00 15.59
CA VAL A 104 9.46 -11.84 14.93
C VAL A 104 9.02 -12.07 13.50
N ILE A 105 9.85 -11.66 12.54
CA ILE A 105 9.59 -11.82 11.12
C ILE A 105 10.46 -12.97 10.62
N ALA A 106 9.82 -14.02 10.12
CA ALA A 106 10.50 -15.16 9.49
C ALA A 106 10.22 -15.16 7.99
N ALA A 107 11.29 -15.15 7.19
CA ALA A 107 11.21 -15.21 5.74
C ALA A 107 12.36 -16.08 5.18
N PRO A 108 12.12 -16.91 4.15
CA PRO A 108 10.82 -17.24 3.56
C PRO A 108 9.97 -18.14 4.48
N ASN A 109 8.65 -18.08 4.34
CA ASN A 109 7.74 -18.95 5.07
C ASN A 109 7.93 -20.42 4.67
N LYS A 110 8.57 -21.20 5.54
CA LYS A 110 8.80 -22.65 5.37
C LYS A 110 8.14 -23.49 6.46
N ILE A 111 7.48 -22.87 7.45
CA ILE A 111 6.93 -23.59 8.59
C ILE A 111 5.47 -23.92 8.32
N ALA A 112 5.14 -25.21 8.43
CA ALA A 112 3.77 -25.70 8.28
C ALA A 112 2.87 -25.14 9.40
N PRO A 113 1.63 -24.69 9.11
CA PRO A 113 0.74 -24.07 10.09
C PRO A 113 0.51 -24.91 11.36
N GLU A 114 0.50 -26.23 11.24
CA GLU A 114 0.27 -27.17 12.34
C GLU A 114 1.37 -27.10 13.41
N ARG A 115 2.59 -26.72 13.00
CA ARG A 115 3.75 -26.55 13.89
C ARG A 115 3.70 -25.23 14.66
N LEU A 116 2.91 -24.27 14.19
CA LEU A 116 2.75 -22.95 14.80
C LEU A 116 1.65 -22.93 15.86
N GLN A 117 0.61 -23.78 15.70
CA GLN A 117 -0.52 -23.87 16.63
C GLN A 117 -0.15 -24.06 18.12
N PRO A 118 0.86 -24.88 18.49
CA PRO A 118 1.21 -25.06 19.90
C PRO A 118 2.06 -23.92 20.49
N LEU A 119 2.53 -22.97 19.68
CA LEU A 119 3.42 -21.90 20.12
C LEU A 119 2.59 -20.75 20.68
N THR A 120 2.85 -20.39 21.94
CA THR A 120 2.11 -19.32 22.63
C THR A 120 2.98 -18.11 22.92
N THR A 121 4.31 -18.23 22.78
CA THR A 121 5.27 -17.15 23.09
C THR A 121 6.28 -16.94 21.97
N LEU A 122 6.81 -15.72 21.84
CA LEU A 122 7.87 -15.43 20.87
C LEU A 122 9.16 -16.20 21.15
N ALA A 123 9.45 -16.56 22.40
CA ALA A 123 10.60 -17.37 22.76
C ALA A 123 10.51 -18.78 22.15
N GLN A 124 9.33 -19.42 22.24
CA GLN A 124 9.09 -20.72 21.61
C GLN A 124 9.16 -20.64 20.09
N VAL A 125 8.65 -19.55 19.50
CA VAL A 125 8.78 -19.30 18.06
C VAL A 125 10.24 -19.21 17.64
N LYS A 126 11.06 -18.41 18.33
CA LYS A 126 12.49 -18.28 18.04
C LYS A 126 13.20 -19.63 18.13
N ALA A 127 12.97 -20.38 19.20
CA ALA A 127 13.54 -21.72 19.37
C ALA A 127 13.16 -22.69 18.24
N LEU A 128 11.90 -22.65 17.77
CA LEU A 128 11.48 -23.45 16.61
C LEU A 128 12.19 -22.99 15.33
N LEU A 129 12.25 -21.68 15.08
CA LEU A 129 12.91 -21.12 13.90
C LEU A 129 14.40 -21.46 13.87
N ASP A 130 15.07 -21.40 15.02
CA ASP A 130 16.47 -21.81 15.20
C ASP A 130 16.65 -23.30 14.89
N ALA A 131 15.78 -24.16 15.41
CA ALA A 131 15.83 -25.61 15.17
C ALA A 131 15.60 -25.99 13.70
N GLU A 132 14.76 -25.24 13.00
CA GLU A 132 14.43 -25.44 11.58
C GLU A 132 15.42 -24.69 10.64
N GLY A 133 16.41 -23.98 11.19
CA GLY A 133 17.39 -23.20 10.42
C GLY A 133 16.77 -22.03 9.63
N VAL A 134 15.62 -21.52 10.08
CA VAL A 134 14.91 -20.41 9.43
C VAL A 134 15.43 -19.10 10.02
N GLN A 135 15.99 -18.25 9.16
CA GLN A 135 16.45 -16.92 9.54
C GLN A 135 15.27 -16.02 9.92
N TYR A 136 15.44 -15.22 10.97
CA TYR A 136 14.41 -14.28 11.42
C TYR A 136 14.99 -12.95 11.88
N GLN A 137 14.13 -11.95 11.92
CA GLN A 137 14.41 -10.61 12.43
C GLN A 137 13.45 -10.28 13.56
N SER A 138 13.95 -9.65 14.63
CA SER A 138 13.09 -9.13 15.70
C SER A 138 12.88 -7.63 15.51
N ASN A 139 11.64 -7.18 15.61
CA ASN A 139 11.23 -5.79 15.50
C ASN A 139 10.26 -5.43 16.64
N ALA A 140 10.12 -4.14 16.91
CA ALA A 140 9.05 -3.60 17.76
C ALA A 140 8.25 -2.61 16.94
N VAL A 141 6.92 -2.74 16.95
CA VAL A 141 6.00 -1.90 16.16
C VAL A 141 4.88 -1.37 17.04
N VAL A 142 4.34 -0.21 16.67
CA VAL A 142 3.18 0.38 17.33
C VAL A 142 1.95 0.17 16.45
N LEU A 143 0.96 -0.53 16.99
CA LEU A 143 -0.33 -0.74 16.34
C LEU A 143 -1.39 0.18 16.96
N ASP A 144 -1.97 1.05 16.14
CA ASP A 144 -2.99 2.00 16.55
C ASP A 144 -4.35 1.65 15.93
N THR A 145 -5.34 1.37 16.77
CA THR A 145 -6.68 0.97 16.28
C THR A 145 -7.37 2.06 15.47
N LEU A 146 -6.91 3.31 15.53
CA LEU A 146 -7.43 4.41 14.70
C LEU A 146 -7.22 4.15 13.19
N SER A 147 -6.10 3.52 12.82
CA SER A 147 -5.71 3.26 11.43
C SER A 147 -5.58 1.78 11.07
N ALA A 148 -5.62 0.88 12.05
CA ALA A 148 -5.51 -0.55 11.85
C ALA A 148 -6.68 -1.15 11.03
N ASN A 149 -6.41 -2.28 10.38
CA ASN A 149 -7.43 -3.08 9.70
C ASN A 149 -8.45 -3.61 10.74
N PRO A 150 -9.77 -3.41 10.53
CA PRO A 150 -10.80 -3.90 11.45
C PRO A 150 -10.72 -5.40 11.76
N GLN A 151 -10.40 -6.24 10.76
CA GLN A 151 -10.26 -7.68 10.96
C GLN A 151 -9.08 -8.02 11.88
N LEU A 152 -7.98 -7.25 11.77
CA LEU A 152 -6.83 -7.40 12.64
C LEU A 152 -7.18 -6.97 14.07
N VAL A 153 -7.86 -5.83 14.23
CA VAL A 153 -8.30 -5.35 15.55
C VAL A 153 -9.24 -6.34 16.22
N GLU A 154 -10.20 -6.91 15.48
CA GLU A 154 -11.10 -7.94 15.97
C GLU A 154 -10.36 -9.21 16.35
N GLY A 155 -9.43 -9.68 15.52
CA GLY A 155 -8.59 -10.84 15.79
C GLY A 155 -7.79 -10.67 17.08
N VAL A 156 -7.07 -9.55 17.21
CA VAL A 156 -6.28 -9.24 18.40
C VAL A 156 -7.13 -9.09 19.65
N SER A 157 -8.33 -8.51 19.55
CA SER A 157 -9.23 -8.32 20.69
C SER A 157 -9.81 -9.62 21.25
N LYS A 158 -9.81 -10.70 20.46
CA LYS A 158 -10.28 -12.03 20.88
C LYS A 158 -9.16 -12.89 21.47
N LEU A 159 -7.91 -12.48 21.35
CA LEU A 159 -6.78 -13.22 21.89
C LEU A 159 -6.70 -13.07 23.41
N PRO A 160 -6.39 -14.15 24.13
CA PRO A 160 -6.00 -14.07 25.53
C PRO A 160 -4.78 -13.14 25.72
N PRO A 161 -4.71 -12.40 26.84
CA PRO A 161 -3.56 -11.57 27.14
C PRO A 161 -2.26 -12.38 27.12
N GLY A 162 -1.28 -11.89 26.36
CA GLY A 162 0.04 -12.49 26.27
C GLY A 162 0.20 -13.60 25.22
N GLU A 163 -0.85 -13.99 24.50
CA GLU A 163 -0.70 -14.92 23.38
C GLU A 163 -0.12 -14.24 22.13
N ILE A 164 0.61 -15.03 21.35
CA ILE A 164 1.10 -14.59 20.03
C ILE A 164 0.03 -14.74 18.96
N PHE A 165 0.10 -13.90 17.93
CA PHE A 165 -0.69 -14.07 16.71
C PHE A 165 0.18 -13.96 15.46
N VAL A 166 -0.22 -14.72 14.45
CA VAL A 166 0.55 -14.86 13.21
C VAL A 166 -0.17 -14.14 12.07
N ILE A 167 0.57 -13.27 11.38
CA ILE A 167 0.11 -12.62 10.15
C ILE A 167 1.01 -13.10 9.00
N PRO A 168 0.46 -13.79 7.99
CA PRO A 168 1.18 -14.03 6.75
C PRO A 168 1.25 -12.73 5.93
N GLN A 169 2.44 -12.34 5.50
CA GLN A 169 2.65 -11.11 4.71
C GLN A 169 3.77 -11.31 3.69
N GLY A 170 3.45 -11.23 2.39
CA GLY A 170 4.45 -11.17 1.32
C GLY A 170 5.45 -12.34 1.30
N GLY A 171 4.99 -13.56 1.62
CA GLY A 171 5.86 -14.74 1.72
C GLY A 171 6.63 -14.87 3.04
N ALA A 172 6.43 -13.96 4.00
CA ALA A 172 6.92 -14.04 5.37
C ALA A 172 5.80 -14.37 6.37
N LEU A 173 6.19 -14.87 7.54
CA LEU A 173 5.33 -14.99 8.71
C LEU A 173 5.76 -13.99 9.77
N LEU A 174 4.82 -13.17 10.21
CA LEU A 174 4.99 -12.21 11.29
C LEU A 174 4.36 -12.80 12.54
N PHE A 175 5.17 -13.13 13.53
CA PHE A 175 4.73 -13.55 14.85
C PHE A 175 4.71 -12.33 15.75
N ASN A 176 3.58 -12.02 16.34
CA ASN A 176 3.35 -10.78 17.06
C ASN A 176 2.94 -11.08 18.49
N HIS A 177 3.48 -10.34 19.46
CA HIS A 177 3.08 -10.37 20.86
C HIS A 177 2.78 -8.96 21.32
N VAL A 178 1.63 -8.75 21.95
CA VAL A 178 1.26 -7.45 22.51
C VAL A 178 1.90 -7.30 23.88
N GLU A 179 2.99 -6.55 23.96
CA GLU A 179 3.73 -6.25 25.19
C GLU A 179 2.90 -5.34 26.12
N ALA A 180 2.30 -4.30 25.55
CA ALA A 180 1.52 -3.33 26.30
C ALA A 180 0.39 -2.74 25.47
N THR A 181 -0.75 -2.49 26.12
CA THR A 181 -1.90 -1.79 25.52
C THR A 181 -2.21 -0.55 26.32
N ARG A 182 -2.35 0.59 25.65
CA ARG A 182 -2.80 1.85 26.26
C ARG A 182 -4.13 2.27 25.65
N SER A 183 -5.10 2.57 26.50
CA SER A 183 -6.35 3.20 26.07
C SER A 183 -6.11 4.69 25.86
N VAL A 184 -6.36 5.17 24.64
CA VAL A 184 -6.18 6.57 24.26
C VAL A 184 -7.40 7.01 23.43
N PRO A 185 -8.57 7.20 24.06
CA PRO A 185 -9.80 7.59 23.37
C PRO A 185 -9.60 8.78 22.45
N PHE A 186 -10.16 8.72 21.25
CA PHE A 186 -10.10 9.79 20.25
C PHE A 186 -11.51 10.30 19.93
N THR A 187 -11.82 11.50 20.41
CA THR A 187 -13.17 12.06 20.41
C THR A 187 -13.16 13.55 20.02
N GLY A 188 -14.35 14.16 19.97
CA GLY A 188 -14.54 15.59 19.71
C GLY A 188 -14.22 16.00 18.26
N ASP A 189 -13.98 17.30 18.06
CA ASP A 189 -13.83 17.90 16.74
C ASP A 189 -12.66 17.31 15.93
N MET A 190 -11.58 16.89 16.60
CA MET A 190 -10.46 16.21 15.95
C MET A 190 -10.86 14.85 15.38
N ALA A 191 -11.69 14.08 16.10
CA ALA A 191 -12.21 12.80 15.61
C ALA A 191 -13.16 12.99 14.44
N VAL A 192 -14.01 14.03 14.48
CA VAL A 192 -14.90 14.39 13.38
C VAL A 192 -14.08 14.79 12.15
N ALA A 193 -13.06 15.64 12.29
CA ALA A 193 -12.21 16.04 11.17
C ALA A 193 -11.46 14.85 10.54
N TYR A 194 -10.96 13.92 11.36
CA TYR A 194 -10.36 12.68 10.87
C TYR A 194 -11.39 11.82 10.12
N ALA A 195 -12.57 11.60 10.70
CA ALA A 195 -13.66 10.85 10.09
C ALA A 195 -14.13 11.46 8.76
N THR A 196 -14.24 12.79 8.67
CA THR A 196 -14.57 13.47 7.41
C THR A 196 -13.55 13.17 6.31
N ASN A 197 -12.25 13.20 6.63
CA ASN A 197 -11.20 12.86 5.66
C ASN A 197 -11.23 11.37 5.27
N ALA A 198 -11.45 10.47 6.23
CA ALA A 198 -11.57 9.04 5.99
C ALA A 198 -12.77 8.73 5.07
N LEU A 199 -13.94 9.31 5.36
CA LEU A 199 -15.14 9.18 4.53
C LEU A 199 -14.93 9.73 3.12
N ARG A 200 -14.22 10.86 2.98
CA ARG A 200 -13.89 11.42 1.65
C ARG A 200 -13.06 10.44 0.84
N GLN A 201 -12.03 9.84 1.46
CA GLN A 201 -11.18 8.85 0.80
C GLN A 201 -11.96 7.58 0.43
N GLN A 202 -12.82 7.09 1.33
CA GLN A 202 -13.67 5.93 1.09
C GLN A 202 -14.64 6.17 -0.06
N LYS A 203 -15.39 7.29 -0.06
CA LYS A 203 -16.26 7.71 -1.17
C LYS A 203 -15.45 7.89 -2.48
N GLY A 204 -14.19 8.32 -2.35
CA GLY A 204 -13.17 8.36 -3.41
C GLY A 204 -12.96 7.04 -4.10
N GLN A 205 -12.49 6.09 -3.30
CA GLN A 205 -12.19 4.75 -3.76
C GLN A 205 -13.43 4.07 -4.34
N GLU A 206 -14.59 4.22 -3.69
CA GLU A 206 -15.84 3.63 -4.15
C GLU A 206 -16.32 4.22 -5.49
N THR A 207 -16.25 5.54 -5.66
CA THR A 207 -16.64 6.20 -6.92
C THR A 207 -15.76 5.74 -8.07
N VAL A 208 -14.44 5.67 -7.84
CA VAL A 208 -13.49 5.18 -8.84
C VAL A 208 -13.76 3.72 -9.17
N ALA A 209 -13.95 2.86 -8.16
CA ALA A 209 -14.23 1.44 -8.35
C ALA A 209 -15.51 1.21 -9.18
N LYS A 210 -16.61 1.88 -8.81
CA LYS A 210 -17.89 1.81 -9.56
C LYS A 210 -17.72 2.28 -11.01
N GLN A 211 -16.99 3.36 -11.23
CA GLN A 211 -16.77 3.87 -12.58
C GLN A 211 -15.91 2.92 -13.43
N VAL A 212 -14.86 2.34 -12.86
CA VAL A 212 -14.03 1.33 -13.53
C VAL A 212 -14.85 0.09 -13.87
N GLU A 213 -15.69 -0.38 -12.94
CA GLU A 213 -16.58 -1.51 -13.17
C GLU A 213 -17.58 -1.22 -14.30
N ALA A 214 -18.18 -0.02 -14.32
CA ALA A 214 -19.08 0.41 -15.39
C ALA A 214 -18.38 0.49 -16.75
N LEU A 215 -17.17 1.06 -16.81
CA LEU A 215 -16.37 1.13 -18.03
C LEU A 215 -16.01 -0.28 -18.54
N ARG A 216 -15.61 -1.19 -17.64
CA ARG A 216 -15.33 -2.58 -17.98
C ARG A 216 -16.56 -3.27 -18.56
N LYS A 217 -17.70 -3.20 -17.88
CA LYS A 217 -18.97 -3.78 -18.35
C LYS A 217 -19.38 -3.24 -19.73
N ALA A 218 -19.23 -1.93 -19.96
CA ALA A 218 -19.54 -1.31 -21.24
C ALA A 218 -18.57 -1.72 -22.37
N ALA A 219 -17.34 -2.10 -22.01
CA ALA A 219 -16.31 -2.53 -22.95
C ALA A 219 -16.23 -4.06 -23.09
N GLU A 220 -16.96 -4.85 -22.31
CA GLU A 220 -16.78 -6.31 -22.19
C GLU A 220 -16.77 -7.03 -23.54
N THR A 221 -17.66 -6.65 -24.47
CA THR A 221 -17.74 -7.24 -25.81
C THR A 221 -16.61 -6.82 -26.76
N LYS A 222 -15.85 -5.79 -26.39
CA LYS A 222 -14.69 -5.27 -27.14
C LYS A 222 -13.36 -5.72 -26.56
N ILE A 223 -13.35 -6.28 -25.34
CA ILE A 223 -12.13 -6.77 -24.71
C ILE A 223 -11.81 -8.14 -25.32
N VAL A 224 -10.72 -8.20 -26.07
CA VAL A 224 -10.17 -9.45 -26.63
C VAL A 224 -9.10 -9.96 -25.68
N TYR A 225 -9.23 -11.21 -25.25
CA TYR A 225 -8.21 -11.91 -24.48
C TYR A 225 -7.48 -12.89 -25.38
N ASN A 226 -6.19 -13.09 -25.11
CA ASN A 226 -5.54 -14.33 -25.53
C ASN A 226 -6.12 -15.47 -24.67
N ASP A 227 -6.46 -16.60 -25.29
CA ASP A 227 -7.13 -17.74 -24.65
C ASP A 227 -6.37 -18.27 -23.42
N ALA A 228 -5.03 -18.20 -23.41
CA ALA A 228 -4.20 -18.61 -22.29
C ALA A 228 -4.34 -17.70 -21.04
N TYR A 229 -4.92 -16.51 -21.19
CA TYR A 229 -4.99 -15.48 -20.14
C TYR A 229 -6.41 -14.96 -19.91
N LYS A 230 -7.43 -15.62 -20.46
CA LYS A 230 -8.83 -15.24 -20.26
C LYS A 230 -9.19 -15.46 -18.77
N PRO A 231 -9.61 -14.41 -18.04
CA PRO A 231 -9.96 -14.55 -16.63
C PRO A 231 -11.21 -15.44 -16.50
N GLU A 232 -11.17 -16.39 -15.56
CA GLU A 232 -12.37 -17.18 -15.22
C GLU A 232 -13.49 -16.25 -14.73
N PRO A 233 -14.75 -16.48 -15.12
CA PRO A 233 -15.86 -15.68 -14.61
C PRO A 233 -15.90 -15.80 -13.08
N PRO A 234 -16.19 -14.70 -12.35
CA PRO A 234 -16.22 -14.74 -10.90
C PRO A 234 -17.28 -15.74 -10.44
N LYS A 235 -16.83 -16.84 -9.83
CA LYS A 235 -17.73 -17.80 -9.17
C LYS A 235 -18.54 -17.03 -8.12
N LYS A 236 -19.87 -17.14 -8.19
CA LYS A 236 -20.78 -16.53 -7.20
C LYS A 236 -20.27 -16.89 -5.81
N LYS A 237 -19.94 -15.88 -5.00
CA LYS A 237 -19.52 -16.06 -3.61
C LYS A 237 -20.69 -16.67 -2.83
N THR A 238 -20.64 -17.96 -2.57
CA THR A 238 -21.35 -18.60 -1.47
C THR A 238 -20.86 -17.94 -0.17
N PRO A 239 -21.71 -17.62 0.82
CA PRO A 239 -21.25 -17.06 2.09
C PRO A 239 -20.19 -17.98 2.72
N PRO A 240 -19.10 -17.43 3.30
CA PRO A 240 -18.01 -18.25 3.79
C PRO A 240 -18.46 -19.00 5.06
N GLY A 241 -18.68 -20.30 4.90
CA GLY A 241 -18.48 -21.26 5.98
C GLY A 241 -16.99 -21.39 6.26
N SER A 242 -16.65 -21.46 7.55
CA SER A 242 -15.32 -21.65 8.14
C SER A 242 -14.35 -22.45 7.26
N GLY A 243 -13.23 -21.84 6.88
CA GLY A 243 -12.15 -22.48 6.13
C GLY A 243 -11.15 -21.44 5.67
N ALA A 244 -9.90 -21.59 6.13
CA ALA A 244 -8.79 -20.66 5.98
C ALA A 244 -8.68 -19.99 4.59
N ALA A 245 -8.59 -18.66 4.58
CA ALA A 245 -8.28 -17.88 3.39
C ALA A 245 -7.06 -16.99 3.66
N THR A 246 -5.99 -17.26 2.90
CA THR A 246 -4.83 -16.40 2.66
C THR A 246 -5.22 -14.94 2.43
N PRO A 247 -4.59 -13.97 3.12
CA PRO A 247 -4.76 -12.57 2.81
C PRO A 247 -4.14 -12.21 1.46
N ASN A 248 -4.98 -11.64 0.61
CA ASN A 248 -4.64 -11.01 -0.65
C ASN A 248 -3.72 -9.80 -0.42
N GLU A 249 -2.64 -9.81 -1.16
CA GLU A 249 -1.60 -8.81 -1.27
C GLU A 249 -2.17 -7.50 -1.84
N ALA A 250 -2.11 -6.42 -1.07
CA ALA A 250 -2.27 -5.07 -1.58
C ALA A 250 -1.12 -4.20 -1.05
N ALA A 251 -0.38 -3.64 -2.00
CA ALA A 251 0.69 -2.66 -1.90
C ALA A 251 2.12 -3.18 -1.69
N SER A 252 2.77 -3.54 -2.81
CA SER A 252 4.14 -3.07 -3.05
C SER A 252 4.21 -2.42 -4.43
N GLY A 253 4.25 -1.09 -4.44
CA GLY A 253 4.67 -0.34 -5.61
C GLY A 253 6.18 -0.52 -5.79
N ALA A 254 6.58 -1.53 -6.55
CA ALA A 254 7.94 -1.63 -7.05
C ALA A 254 8.07 -0.72 -8.30
N ALA A 255 8.76 0.40 -8.12
CA ALA A 255 9.37 1.11 -9.25
C ALA A 255 10.35 0.16 -9.97
N PRO A 256 10.40 0.12 -11.31
CA PRO A 256 11.40 -0.66 -12.00
C PRO A 256 12.79 -0.07 -11.73
N ALA A 257 13.68 -0.87 -11.15
CA ALA A 257 15.10 -0.58 -11.09
C ALA A 257 15.70 -0.57 -12.51
N PRO A 258 16.71 0.28 -12.79
CA PRO A 258 17.37 0.30 -14.09
C PRO A 258 18.19 -0.98 -14.32
N PRO A 259 18.39 -1.43 -15.57
CA PRO A 259 19.20 -2.59 -15.87
C PRO A 259 20.68 -2.35 -15.53
N VAL A 260 21.27 -3.29 -14.81
CA VAL A 260 22.71 -3.40 -14.57
C VAL A 260 23.35 -3.98 -15.85
N PRO A 261 24.44 -3.39 -16.39
CA PRO A 261 25.11 -3.95 -17.57
C PRO A 261 25.81 -5.28 -17.23
N ALA A 262 25.76 -6.22 -18.17
CA ALA A 262 26.44 -7.51 -18.09
C ALA A 262 27.98 -7.34 -18.04
N PRO A 263 28.72 -8.26 -17.40
CA PRO A 263 30.17 -8.16 -17.31
C PRO A 263 30.82 -8.53 -18.66
N ASP A 264 31.85 -7.76 -19.01
CA ASP A 264 32.77 -8.02 -20.10
C ASP A 264 33.30 -9.46 -20.06
N VAL A 265 33.21 -10.14 -21.19
CA VAL A 265 34.04 -11.31 -21.49
C VAL A 265 35.09 -10.85 -22.50
N LYS A 266 36.35 -11.00 -22.07
CA LYS A 266 37.61 -10.78 -22.77
C LYS A 266 37.61 -11.10 -24.26
#